data_AF-A0A5J4L7M7-F1
#
_entry.id   AF-A0A5J4L7M7-F1
#
_cell.length_a   1.000
_cell.length_b   1.000
_cell.length_c   1.000
_cell.angle_alpha   90.00
_cell.angle_beta   90.00
_cell.angle_gamma   90.00
#
_symmetry.space_group_name_H-M   'P 1'
#
loop_
_entity.id
_entity.type
_entity.pdbx_description
1 polymer ?
#
loop_
_entity_poly.entity_id
_entity_poly.type
_entity_poly.pdbx_seq_one_letter_code
_entity_poly.pdbx_strand_id
1 'polypeptide(L)'
;MPDVFVNYRTGDEESAATMIARELSRRFGAERIFFASNSIELGHRFPVELVRAVEECEALLAVIGPRWAEVQGADGRPALEAEQDWTRREIQSALDRGVLVIPVLVGKATRIDRAVLPNDLRELADCQYRRFDHRNAESDLTALGDALARLLPDLGAVDRDVLAARDRAEAKSRKKSGQDAGHTRMRTRDVEQRVRGGIGNLNGDLSGTFVNEPQGPVNTGRGHQYNAPHFEGDNTGLQFTAGDNSGTVHQRFERERRHADDGR
;
A
#
# COMPACT_ATOMS: atom_id res chain seq x y z
N MET A 1 11.94 -2.77 27.70
CA MET A 1 10.99 -1.80 28.30
C MET A 1 10.25 -1.15 27.14
N PRO A 2 9.01 -0.70 27.31
CA PRO A 2 8.26 -0.13 26.22
C PRO A 2 8.81 1.24 25.85
N ASP A 3 9.12 1.44 24.57
CA ASP A 3 9.61 2.72 24.07
C ASP A 3 8.43 3.68 23.82
N VAL A 4 7.25 3.14 23.51
CA VAL A 4 6.04 3.90 23.19
C VAL A 4 4.87 3.47 24.08
N PHE A 5 4.23 4.44 24.71
CA PHE A 5 3.01 4.27 25.51
C PHE A 5 1.79 4.77 24.72
N VAL A 6 0.78 3.91 24.53
CA VAL A 6 -0.48 4.29 23.87
C VAL A 6 -1.54 4.58 24.92
N ASN A 7 -1.76 5.87 25.18
CA ASN A 7 -2.80 6.39 26.05
C ASN A 7 -4.09 6.58 25.25
N TYR A 8 -5.22 6.20 25.84
CA TYR A 8 -6.54 6.43 25.25
C TYR A 8 -7.58 6.59 26.35
N ARG A 9 -8.77 7.04 25.98
CA ARG A 9 -9.89 7.21 26.90
C ARG A 9 -10.99 6.19 26.63
N THR A 10 -11.41 5.47 27.68
CA THR A 10 -12.59 4.60 27.62
C THR A 10 -13.84 5.43 27.28
N GLY A 11 -14.63 4.97 26.32
CA GLY A 11 -15.79 5.69 25.79
C GLY A 11 -15.50 6.57 24.57
N ASP A 12 -14.26 6.64 24.09
CA ASP A 12 -13.88 7.45 22.93
C ASP A 12 -12.81 6.76 22.07
N GLU A 13 -13.20 6.25 20.90
CA GLU A 13 -12.32 5.69 19.86
C GLU A 13 -11.35 4.57 20.32
N GLU A 14 -11.78 3.70 21.24
CA GLU A 14 -10.98 2.56 21.76
C GLU A 14 -10.54 1.58 20.67
N SER A 15 -11.38 1.40 19.65
CA SER A 15 -11.08 0.56 18.49
C SER A 15 -9.90 1.11 17.69
N ALA A 16 -9.83 2.43 17.50
CA ALA A 16 -8.71 3.10 16.84
C ALA A 16 -7.42 2.97 17.67
N ALA A 17 -7.50 3.18 18.99
CA ALA A 17 -6.36 2.99 19.88
C ALA A 17 -5.81 1.56 19.82
N THR A 18 -6.71 0.57 19.82
CA THR A 18 -6.36 -0.85 19.68
C THR A 18 -5.72 -1.14 18.32
N MET A 19 -6.23 -0.58 17.23
CA MET A 19 -5.64 -0.73 15.89
C MET A 19 -4.23 -0.15 15.83
N ILE A 20 -4.04 1.05 16.36
CA ILE A 20 -2.73 1.71 16.45
C ILE A 20 -1.76 0.83 17.25
N ALA A 21 -2.14 0.41 18.45
CA ALA A 21 -1.28 -0.40 19.31
C ALA A 21 -0.90 -1.75 18.65
N ARG A 22 -1.87 -2.42 18.01
CA ARG A 22 -1.62 -3.70 17.31
C ARG A 22 -0.65 -3.53 16.15
N GLU A 23 -0.82 -2.49 15.34
CA GLU A 23 0.02 -2.27 14.18
C GLU A 23 1.44 -1.85 14.57
N LEU A 24 1.59 -0.97 15.55
CA LEU A 24 2.90 -0.61 16.10
C LEU A 24 3.59 -1.83 16.72
N SER A 25 2.85 -2.69 17.42
CA SER A 25 3.40 -3.93 17.99
C SER A 25 3.85 -4.92 16.93
N ARG A 26 3.09 -5.03 15.83
CA ARG A 26 3.46 -5.86 14.67
C ARG A 26 4.78 -5.39 14.08
N ARG A 27 4.93 -4.07 13.91
CA ARG A 27 6.07 -3.42 13.25
C ARG A 27 7.34 -3.37 14.10
N PHE A 28 7.22 -2.98 15.38
CA PHE A 28 8.37 -2.72 16.26
C PHE A 28 8.61 -3.79 17.33
N GLY A 29 7.63 -4.68 17.56
CA GLY A 29 7.66 -5.65 18.64
C GLY A 29 6.68 -5.31 19.77
N ALA A 30 6.03 -6.33 20.32
CA ALA A 30 5.00 -6.16 21.36
C ALA A 30 5.60 -5.69 22.69
N GLU A 31 6.88 -5.97 22.93
CA GLU A 31 7.64 -5.56 24.11
C GLU A 31 8.00 -4.07 24.11
N ARG A 32 7.93 -3.41 22.95
CA ARG A 32 8.23 -1.99 22.77
C ARG A 32 7.01 -1.09 22.86
N ILE A 33 5.81 -1.66 22.78
CA ILE A 33 4.55 -0.92 22.77
C ILE A 33 3.75 -1.28 24.03
N PHE A 34 3.49 -0.29 24.87
CA PHE A 34 2.62 -0.46 26.03
C PHE A 34 1.21 0.04 25.72
N PHE A 35 0.19 -0.77 26.03
CA PHE A 35 -1.21 -0.43 25.81
C PHE A 35 -2.03 -0.73 27.07
N ALA A 36 -2.49 0.34 27.74
CA ALA A 36 -2.95 0.32 29.12
C ALA A 36 -4.09 -0.66 29.46
N SER A 37 -4.94 -1.06 28.51
CA SER A 37 -6.03 -2.02 28.78
C SER A 37 -5.69 -3.48 28.57
N ASN A 38 -4.59 -3.79 27.87
CA ASN A 38 -4.22 -5.16 27.54
C ASN A 38 -2.87 -5.58 28.15
N SER A 39 -2.09 -4.63 28.68
CA SER A 39 -0.73 -4.85 29.18
C SER A 39 -0.64 -5.11 30.69
N ILE A 40 -1.76 -5.13 31.43
CA ILE A 40 -1.74 -5.45 32.88
C ILE A 40 -2.20 -6.88 33.10
N GLU A 41 -1.32 -7.69 33.69
CA GLU A 41 -1.63 -9.06 34.08
C GLU A 41 -2.74 -9.11 35.13
N LEU A 42 -3.63 -10.10 34.99
CA LEU A 42 -4.74 -10.34 35.93
C LEU A 42 -4.20 -10.46 37.37
N GLY A 43 -4.68 -9.60 38.27
CA GLY A 43 -4.29 -9.59 39.68
C GLY A 43 -3.23 -8.53 40.07
N HIS A 44 -2.60 -7.86 39.09
CA HIS A 44 -1.70 -6.73 39.37
C HIS A 44 -2.48 -5.44 39.64
N ARG A 45 -1.94 -4.60 40.53
CA ARG A 45 -2.53 -3.29 40.84
C ARG A 45 -2.33 -2.35 39.65
N PHE A 46 -3.40 -2.16 38.88
CA PHE A 46 -3.54 -1.24 37.73
C PHE A 46 -2.76 0.09 37.87
N PRO A 47 -2.78 0.78 39.04
CA PRO A 47 -2.10 2.07 39.24
C PRO A 47 -0.57 2.09 39.09
N VAL A 48 0.11 1.06 39.58
CA VAL A 48 1.57 1.14 39.81
C VAL A 48 2.34 0.86 38.52
N GLU A 49 1.88 -0.11 37.74
CA GLU A 49 2.48 -0.48 36.45
C GLU A 49 2.27 0.61 35.40
N LEU A 50 1.10 1.27 35.37
CA LEU A 50 0.83 2.39 34.46
C LEU A 50 1.77 3.57 34.68
N VAL A 51 1.95 3.96 35.94
CA VAL A 51 2.86 5.06 36.28
C VAL A 51 4.27 4.69 35.83
N ARG A 52 4.80 3.52 36.21
CA ARG A 52 6.13 3.08 35.76
C ARG A 52 6.28 3.04 34.24
N ALA A 53 5.27 2.54 33.53
CA ALA A 53 5.31 2.46 32.07
C ALA A 53 5.34 3.84 31.39
N VAL A 54 4.61 4.84 31.92
CA VAL A 54 4.69 6.24 31.45
C VAL A 54 6.02 6.87 31.82
N GLU A 55 6.57 6.51 32.98
CA GLU A 55 7.83 7.05 33.48
C GLU A 55 9.06 6.58 32.70
N GLU A 56 8.98 5.40 32.08
CA GLU A 56 10.08 4.74 31.39
C GLU A 56 9.96 4.83 29.86
N CYS A 57 8.82 5.28 29.32
CA CYS A 57 8.65 5.39 27.87
C CYS A 57 9.33 6.63 27.30
N GLU A 58 9.75 6.56 26.04
CA GLU A 58 10.37 7.67 25.33
C GLU A 58 9.33 8.55 24.64
N ALA A 59 8.19 7.95 24.24
CA ALA A 59 7.06 8.67 23.68
C ALA A 59 5.71 8.18 24.21
N LEU A 60 4.77 9.12 24.35
CA LEU A 60 3.37 8.86 24.68
C LEU A 60 2.49 9.29 23.50
N LEU A 61 1.71 8.35 22.96
CA LEU A 61 0.65 8.64 22.00
C LEU A 61 -0.65 8.88 22.75
N ALA A 62 -1.18 10.10 22.71
CA ALA A 62 -2.49 10.43 23.28
C ALA A 62 -3.56 10.29 22.19
N VAL A 63 -4.33 9.20 22.21
CA VAL A 63 -5.40 8.95 21.25
C VAL A 63 -6.65 9.75 21.66
N ILE A 64 -7.03 10.69 20.80
CA ILE A 64 -8.07 11.69 21.06
C ILE A 64 -9.13 11.58 19.96
N GLY A 65 -10.30 11.06 20.34
CA GLY A 65 -11.49 11.09 19.51
C GLY A 65 -12.34 12.35 19.74
N PRO A 66 -13.51 12.43 19.09
CA PRO A 66 -14.36 13.61 19.13
C PRO A 66 -14.98 13.87 20.51
N ARG A 67 -15.13 12.85 21.36
CA ARG A 67 -15.74 12.99 22.69
C ARG A 67 -14.72 13.01 23.81
N TRP A 68 -13.42 12.99 23.50
CA TRP A 68 -12.34 12.79 24.47
C TRP A 68 -12.43 13.70 25.70
N ALA A 69 -12.75 14.99 25.52
CA ALA A 69 -12.92 15.95 26.61
C ALA A 69 -14.32 15.96 27.24
N GLU A 70 -15.31 15.36 26.57
CA GLU A 70 -16.73 15.39 26.95
C GLU A 70 -17.17 14.13 27.72
N VAL A 71 -16.37 13.05 27.68
CA VAL A 71 -16.66 11.82 28.43
C VAL A 71 -16.84 12.16 29.90
N GLN A 72 -17.99 11.78 30.45
CA GLN A 72 -18.34 12.04 31.83
C GLN A 72 -17.81 10.96 32.77
N GLY A 73 -17.36 11.38 33.95
CA GLY A 73 -17.05 10.51 35.07
C GLY A 73 -18.32 10.00 35.78
N ALA A 74 -18.13 9.19 36.81
CA ALA A 74 -19.23 8.64 37.61
C ALA A 74 -20.08 9.72 38.33
N ASP A 75 -19.53 10.92 38.49
CA ASP A 75 -20.18 12.09 39.09
C ASP A 75 -20.92 12.97 38.06
N GLY A 76 -20.94 12.57 36.78
CA GLY A 76 -21.58 13.30 35.68
C GLY A 76 -20.81 14.53 35.19
N ARG A 77 -19.62 14.81 35.74
CA ARG A 77 -18.74 15.90 35.28
C ARG A 77 -17.75 15.37 34.23
N PRO A 78 -17.16 16.24 33.39
CA PRO A 78 -16.10 15.82 32.48
C PRO A 78 -15.00 15.09 33.25
N ALA A 79 -14.67 13.86 32.84
CA ALA A 79 -13.74 13.02 33.57
C ALA A 79 -12.34 13.65 33.66
N LEU A 80 -11.94 14.46 32.67
CA LEU A 80 -10.67 15.21 32.71
C LEU A 80 -10.60 16.21 33.87
N GLU A 81 -11.72 16.72 34.38
CA GLU A 81 -11.70 17.63 35.54
C GLU A 81 -11.38 16.89 36.84
N ALA A 82 -11.64 15.58 36.89
CA ALA A 82 -11.36 14.75 38.06
C ALA A 82 -9.85 14.47 38.18
N GLU A 83 -9.27 14.76 39.36
CA GLU A 83 -7.84 14.50 39.62
C GLU A 83 -7.48 13.01 39.59
N GLN A 84 -8.46 12.15 39.88
CA GLN A 84 -8.31 10.68 39.85
C GLN A 84 -8.40 10.07 38.44
N ASP A 85 -8.62 10.87 37.40
CA ASP A 85 -8.73 10.38 36.03
C ASP A 85 -7.39 9.88 35.50
N TRP A 86 -7.37 8.61 35.07
CA TRP A 86 -6.14 7.95 34.62
C TRP A 86 -5.54 8.59 33.39
N THR A 87 -6.37 8.90 32.38
CA THR A 87 -5.91 9.51 31.13
C THR A 87 -5.22 10.85 31.41
N ARG A 88 -5.79 11.70 32.27
CA ARG A 88 -5.16 12.96 32.71
C ARG A 88 -3.84 12.72 33.42
N ARG A 89 -3.80 11.82 34.40
CA ARG A 89 -2.60 11.55 35.19
C ARG A 89 -1.44 11.02 34.35
N GLU A 90 -1.72 10.14 33.40
CA GLU A 90 -0.70 9.61 32.48
C GLU A 90 -0.12 10.71 31.59
N ILE A 91 -0.97 11.52 30.96
CA ILE A 91 -0.50 12.62 30.10
C ILE A 91 0.26 13.66 30.91
N GLN A 92 -0.26 14.04 32.08
CA GLN A 92 0.41 14.96 32.99
C GLN A 92 1.81 14.43 33.36
N SER A 93 1.89 13.16 33.77
CA SER A 93 3.18 12.56 34.16
C SER A 93 4.18 12.52 33.01
N ALA A 94 3.71 12.32 31.77
CA ALA A 94 4.57 12.36 30.58
C ALA A 94 5.09 13.78 30.32
N LEU A 95 4.21 14.78 30.38
CA LEU A 95 4.56 16.20 30.19
C LEU A 95 5.56 16.67 31.26
N ASP A 96 5.29 16.39 32.54
CA ASP A 96 6.14 16.78 33.66
C ASP A 96 7.56 16.20 33.56
N ARG A 97 7.72 15.06 32.88
CA ARG A 97 9.02 14.39 32.67
C ARG A 97 9.69 14.76 31.34
N GLY A 98 9.02 15.55 30.50
CA GLY A 98 9.51 15.85 29.15
C GLY A 98 9.52 14.66 28.21
N VAL A 99 8.66 13.65 28.45
CA VAL A 99 8.42 12.56 27.51
C VAL A 99 7.80 13.15 26.24
N LEU A 100 8.12 12.58 25.08
CA LEU A 100 7.57 13.06 23.82
C LEU A 100 6.07 12.73 23.71
N VAL A 101 5.21 13.72 23.95
CA VAL A 101 3.76 13.56 23.82
C VAL A 101 3.30 13.89 22.39
N ILE A 102 2.64 12.93 21.75
CA ILE A 102 2.10 13.06 20.39
C ILE A 102 0.59 12.85 20.43
N PRO A 103 -0.21 13.92 20.30
CA PRO A 103 -1.65 13.79 20.10
C PRO A 103 -1.97 13.09 18.77
N VAL A 104 -2.83 12.09 18.81
CA VAL A 104 -3.36 11.40 17.64
C VAL A 104 -4.87 11.64 17.56
N LEU A 105 -5.27 12.55 16.66
CA LEU A 105 -6.65 12.94 16.44
C LEU A 105 -7.36 11.91 15.54
N VAL A 106 -8.38 11.25 16.09
CA VAL A 106 -9.10 10.18 15.40
C VAL A 106 -10.38 10.70 14.75
N GLY A 107 -10.58 10.33 13.49
CA GLY A 107 -11.79 10.62 12.72
C GLY A 107 -12.10 12.12 12.66
N LYS A 108 -13.25 12.52 13.23
CA LYS A 108 -13.74 13.90 13.23
C LYS A 108 -13.19 14.76 14.37
N ALA A 109 -12.28 14.23 15.19
CA ALA A 109 -11.62 15.01 16.22
C ALA A 109 -10.98 16.28 15.62
N THR A 110 -11.23 17.39 16.29
CA THR A 110 -10.64 18.69 15.99
C THR A 110 -9.43 18.91 16.91
N ARG A 111 -8.65 19.94 16.62
CA ARG A 111 -7.56 20.36 17.50
C ARG A 111 -8.15 20.67 18.88
N ILE A 112 -7.55 20.11 19.93
CA ILE A 112 -7.99 20.35 21.30
C ILE A 112 -7.85 21.84 21.61
N ASP A 113 -8.92 22.43 22.14
CA ASP A 113 -8.89 23.81 22.62
C ASP A 113 -8.20 23.85 23.99
N ARG A 114 -7.17 24.68 24.12
CA ARG A 114 -6.46 24.91 25.38
C ARG A 114 -7.39 25.36 26.51
N ALA A 115 -8.49 26.05 26.17
CA ALA A 115 -9.44 26.57 27.15
C ALA A 115 -10.30 25.49 27.82
N VAL A 116 -10.49 24.34 27.15
CA VAL A 116 -11.28 23.21 27.71
C VAL A 116 -10.43 22.22 28.50
N LEU A 117 -9.11 22.45 28.55
CA LEU A 117 -8.18 21.58 29.26
C LEU A 117 -7.92 22.09 30.69
N PRO A 118 -7.82 21.16 31.66
CA PRO A 118 -7.23 21.44 32.96
C PRO A 118 -5.83 22.07 32.84
N ASN A 119 -5.42 22.87 33.83
CA ASN A 119 -4.18 23.66 33.77
C ASN A 119 -2.93 22.84 33.49
N ASP A 120 -2.86 21.63 34.05
CA ASP A 120 -1.76 20.66 33.92
C ASP A 120 -1.69 19.98 32.55
N LEU A 121 -2.77 20.01 31.76
CA LEU A 121 -2.79 19.43 30.41
C LEU A 121 -2.71 20.47 29.29
N ARG A 122 -2.67 21.77 29.60
CA ARG A 122 -2.71 22.83 28.58
C ARG A 122 -1.62 22.71 27.52
N GLU A 123 -0.46 22.18 27.88
CA GLU A 123 0.65 21.96 26.94
C GLU A 123 0.29 20.95 25.84
N LEU A 124 -0.60 19.99 26.12
CA LEU A 124 -1.09 19.03 25.11
C LEU A 124 -1.72 19.72 23.89
N ALA A 125 -2.37 20.86 24.09
CA ALA A 125 -2.98 21.63 23.00
C ALA A 125 -1.96 22.36 22.12
N ASP A 126 -0.73 22.54 22.61
CA ASP A 126 0.38 23.17 21.91
C ASP A 126 1.26 22.13 21.19
N CYS A 127 1.09 20.83 21.48
CA CYS A 127 1.80 19.73 20.82
C CYS A 127 1.41 19.57 19.33
N GLN A 128 2.39 19.21 18.49
CA GLN A 128 2.13 18.79 17.12
C GLN A 128 1.38 17.47 17.09
N TYR A 129 0.26 17.43 16.35
CA TYR A 129 -0.61 16.25 16.29
C TYR A 129 -0.48 15.49 14.98
N ARG A 130 -0.88 14.21 15.02
CA ARG A 130 -1.15 13.39 13.83
C ARG A 130 -2.64 13.14 13.71
N ARG A 131 -3.12 12.96 12.48
CA ARG A 131 -4.49 12.51 12.23
C ARG A 131 -4.47 11.02 11.92
N PHE A 132 -5.52 10.33 12.34
CA PHE A 132 -5.79 8.96 11.99
C PHE A 132 -7.25 8.84 11.54
N ASP A 133 -7.47 8.40 10.30
CA ASP A 133 -8.79 8.12 9.75
C ASP A 133 -8.90 6.62 9.42
N HIS A 134 -9.96 5.97 9.90
CA HIS A 134 -10.20 4.56 9.66
C HIS A 134 -10.30 4.20 8.16
N ARG A 135 -10.68 5.16 7.30
CA ARG A 135 -10.77 4.98 5.85
C ARG A 135 -9.41 4.92 5.18
N ASN A 136 -8.41 5.56 5.78
CA ASN A 136 -7.03 5.63 5.28
C ASN A 136 -6.05 4.92 6.24
N ALA A 137 -6.55 3.99 7.04
CA ALA A 137 -5.84 3.43 8.19
C ALA A 137 -4.44 2.92 7.84
N GLU A 138 -4.27 2.20 6.73
CA GLU A 138 -2.98 1.65 6.31
C GLU A 138 -1.93 2.75 6.06
N SER A 139 -2.31 3.82 5.36
CA SER A 139 -1.41 4.94 5.06
C SER A 139 -1.10 5.75 6.32
N ASP A 140 -2.11 6.04 7.15
CA ASP A 140 -1.94 6.81 8.37
C ASP A 140 -1.10 6.06 9.41
N LEU A 141 -1.29 4.75 9.55
CA LEU A 141 -0.47 3.91 10.44
C LEU A 141 0.97 3.79 9.94
N THR A 142 1.17 3.66 8.63
CA THR A 142 2.52 3.68 8.04
C THR A 142 3.22 5.00 8.34
N ALA A 143 2.55 6.13 8.09
CA ALA A 143 3.09 7.46 8.35
C ALA A 143 3.36 7.72 9.84
N LEU A 144 2.50 7.22 10.73
CA LEU A 144 2.69 7.28 12.18
C LEU A 144 3.92 6.47 12.60
N GLY A 145 4.05 5.23 12.14
CA GLY A 145 5.22 4.39 12.41
C GLY A 145 6.51 5.00 11.85
N ASP A 146 6.49 5.56 10.64
CA ASP A 146 7.64 6.25 10.03
C ASP A 146 8.03 7.53 10.81
N ALA A 147 7.05 8.21 11.40
CA ALA A 147 7.32 9.35 12.28
C ALA A 147 7.99 8.88 13.58
N LEU A 148 7.47 7.83 14.22
CA LEU A 148 8.04 7.27 15.43
C LEU A 148 9.46 6.74 15.23
N ALA A 149 9.70 5.97 14.17
CA ALA A 149 11.02 5.44 13.83
C ALA A 149 12.07 6.54 13.57
N ARG A 150 11.64 7.72 13.12
CA ARG A 150 12.54 8.89 12.94
C ARG A 150 12.79 9.64 14.24
N LEU A 151 11.81 9.68 15.14
CA LEU A 151 11.91 10.38 16.42
C LEU A 151 12.66 9.55 17.47
N LEU A 152 12.53 8.23 17.39
CA LEU A 152 13.09 7.25 18.32
C LEU A 152 14.05 6.31 17.56
N PRO A 153 15.37 6.60 17.54
CA PRO A 153 16.34 5.83 16.75
C PRO A 153 16.40 4.34 17.12
N ASP A 154 16.27 4.02 18.41
CA ASP A 154 16.32 2.64 18.90
C ASP A 154 15.09 1.84 18.43
N LEU A 155 13.93 2.49 18.35
CA LEU A 155 12.72 1.91 17.78
C LEU A 155 12.86 1.71 16.26
N GLY A 156 13.45 2.67 15.56
CA GLY A 156 13.73 2.58 14.13
C GLY A 156 14.71 1.47 13.76
N ALA A 157 15.66 1.14 14.64
CA ALA A 157 16.63 0.06 14.43
C ALA A 157 15.99 -1.34 14.38
N VAL A 158 14.85 -1.53 15.07
CA VAL A 158 14.12 -2.80 15.14
C VAL A 158 12.92 -2.87 14.20
N ASP A 159 12.76 -1.89 13.32
CA ASP A 159 11.62 -1.79 12.40
C ASP A 159 11.58 -2.96 11.40
N ARG A 160 10.65 -3.89 11.62
CA ARG A 160 10.52 -5.12 10.83
C ARG A 160 10.09 -4.84 9.39
N ASP A 161 9.36 -3.76 9.14
CA ASP A 161 8.90 -3.44 7.79
C ASP A 161 10.05 -2.92 6.93
N VAL A 162 10.91 -2.09 7.51
CA VAL A 162 12.14 -1.59 6.87
C VAL A 162 13.12 -2.74 6.62
N LEU A 163 13.33 -3.60 7.62
CA LEU A 163 14.19 -4.78 7.48
C LEU A 163 13.67 -5.72 6.37
N ALA A 164 12.37 -6.03 6.37
CA ALA A 164 11.76 -6.86 5.33
C ALA A 164 11.80 -6.20 3.94
N ALA A 165 11.65 -4.88 3.84
CA ALA A 165 11.78 -4.16 2.57
C ALA A 165 13.21 -4.25 2.02
N ARG A 166 14.22 -4.10 2.89
CA ARG A 166 15.63 -4.25 2.52
C ARG A 166 15.94 -5.66 2.04
N ASP A 167 15.50 -6.69 2.77
CA ASP A 167 15.71 -8.09 2.37
C ASP A 167 15.10 -8.41 1.01
N ARG A 168 13.88 -7.90 0.75
CA ARG A 168 13.21 -8.03 -0.55
C ARG A 168 13.97 -7.32 -1.67
N ALA A 169 14.54 -6.14 -1.41
CA ALA A 169 15.34 -5.41 -2.38
C ALA A 169 16.66 -6.14 -2.70
N GLU A 170 17.36 -6.65 -1.69
CA GLU A 170 18.58 -7.44 -1.85
C GLU A 170 18.31 -8.74 -2.63
N ALA A 171 17.22 -9.44 -2.34
CA ALA A 171 16.81 -10.64 -3.07
C ALA A 171 16.49 -10.36 -4.54
N LYS A 172 15.78 -9.25 -4.84
CA LYS A 172 15.51 -8.81 -6.22
C LYS A 172 16.81 -8.49 -6.97
N SER A 173 17.78 -7.84 -6.33
CA SER A 173 19.10 -7.55 -6.91
C SER A 173 19.85 -8.83 -7.29
N ARG A 174 19.93 -9.81 -6.37
CA ARG A 174 20.60 -11.11 -6.62
C ARG A 174 19.94 -11.90 -7.76
N LYS A 175 18.62 -11.88 -7.86
CA LYS A 175 17.89 -12.54 -8.96
C LYS A 175 18.17 -11.87 -10.31
N LYS A 176 18.25 -10.54 -10.34
CA LYS A 176 18.60 -9.77 -11.55
C LYS A 176 20.04 -10.03 -12.01
N SER A 177 21.00 -10.12 -11.08
CA SER A 177 22.40 -10.47 -11.43
C SER A 177 22.56 -11.91 -11.93
N GLY A 178 21.75 -12.85 -11.44
CA GLY A 178 21.75 -14.23 -11.94
C GLY A 178 21.15 -14.39 -13.34
N GLN A 179 20.18 -13.54 -13.71
CA GLN A 179 19.64 -13.50 -15.07
C GLN A 179 20.59 -12.80 -16.06
N ASP A 180 21.33 -11.77 -15.63
CA ASP A 180 22.32 -11.07 -16.46
C ASP A 180 23.58 -11.91 -16.78
N ALA A 181 23.80 -13.04 -16.12
CA ALA A 181 24.97 -13.91 -16.35
C ALA A 181 24.84 -14.78 -17.62
N GLY A 182 23.68 -14.78 -18.29
CA GLY A 182 23.42 -15.58 -19.50
C GLY A 182 23.42 -14.80 -20.82
N HIS A 183 23.72 -13.50 -20.83
CA HIS A 183 23.60 -12.66 -22.03
C HIS A 183 24.89 -11.86 -22.27
N THR A 184 25.50 -12.03 -23.44
CA THR A 184 26.63 -11.23 -23.89
C THR A 184 26.25 -9.74 -23.90
N ARG A 185 26.73 -8.96 -22.92
CA ARG A 185 26.56 -7.51 -22.90
C ARG A 185 27.46 -6.87 -23.97
N MET A 186 26.88 -6.54 -25.13
CA MET A 186 27.52 -5.67 -26.11
C MET A 186 27.38 -4.22 -25.62
N ARG A 187 28.48 -3.61 -25.14
CA ARG A 187 28.54 -2.16 -24.92
C ARG A 187 28.83 -1.47 -26.25
N THR A 188 27.81 -0.91 -26.89
CA THR A 188 27.99 0.03 -28.01
C THR A 188 28.15 1.46 -27.46
N ARG A 189 29.25 2.13 -27.86
CA ARG A 189 29.36 3.58 -27.78
C ARG A 189 28.40 4.19 -28.80
N ASP A 190 27.70 5.24 -28.38
CA ASP A 190 26.79 6.12 -29.15
C ASP A 190 26.49 5.67 -30.58
N VAL A 191 25.35 4.99 -30.73
CA VAL A 191 24.73 4.77 -32.04
C VAL A 191 23.59 5.77 -32.14
N GLU A 192 23.77 6.83 -32.93
CA GLU A 192 22.65 7.65 -33.39
C GLU A 192 21.77 6.81 -34.33
N GLN A 193 20.76 6.16 -33.76
CA GLN A 193 19.77 5.42 -34.53
C GLN A 193 18.57 6.33 -34.79
N ARG A 194 18.53 6.98 -35.96
CA ARG A 194 17.31 7.62 -36.45
C ARG A 194 16.34 6.54 -36.92
N VAL A 195 15.50 6.05 -36.00
CA VAL A 195 14.38 5.15 -36.34
C VAL A 195 13.16 6.02 -36.67
N ARG A 196 12.67 5.95 -37.92
CA ARG A 196 11.30 6.34 -38.28
C ARG A 196 10.51 5.04 -38.48
N GLY A 197 9.43 4.87 -37.72
CA GLY A 197 8.63 3.65 -37.66
C GLY A 197 8.64 3.09 -36.24
N GLY A 198 7.64 3.46 -35.44
CA GLY A 198 7.56 3.09 -34.03
C GLY A 198 7.27 1.61 -33.84
N ILE A 199 8.04 0.97 -32.94
CA ILE A 199 7.66 -0.31 -32.35
C ILE A 199 6.52 0.00 -31.38
N GLY A 200 5.28 -0.25 -31.81
CA GLY A 200 4.13 -0.24 -30.90
C GLY A 200 4.33 -1.27 -29.80
N ASN A 201 3.94 -0.92 -28.57
CA ASN A 201 4.06 -1.79 -27.41
C ASN A 201 3.13 -3.02 -27.58
N LEU A 202 3.69 -4.19 -27.90
CA LEU A 202 2.97 -5.44 -28.06
C LEU A 202 2.92 -6.16 -26.70
N ASN A 203 1.76 -6.19 -26.04
CA ASN A 203 1.51 -7.07 -24.91
C ASN A 203 1.05 -8.44 -25.44
N GLY A 204 1.92 -9.44 -25.38
CA GLY A 204 1.62 -10.83 -25.74
C GLY A 204 2.86 -11.59 -26.21
N ASP A 205 2.93 -12.88 -25.90
CA ASP A 205 4.04 -13.77 -26.23
C ASP A 205 4.01 -14.12 -27.74
N LEU A 206 4.40 -13.16 -28.58
CA LEU A 206 4.45 -13.29 -30.03
C LEU A 206 5.90 -13.30 -30.50
N SER A 207 6.45 -14.50 -30.67
CA SER A 207 7.80 -14.77 -31.20
C SER A 207 7.88 -14.64 -32.73
N GLY A 208 7.38 -13.52 -33.28
CA GLY A 208 7.31 -13.26 -34.73
C GLY A 208 8.03 -11.98 -35.16
N THR A 209 8.51 -11.93 -36.41
CA THR A 209 9.05 -10.70 -37.01
C THR A 209 7.90 -9.88 -37.61
N PHE A 210 7.71 -8.67 -37.10
CA PHE A 210 6.69 -7.74 -37.60
C PHE A 210 7.32 -6.64 -38.44
N VAL A 211 6.78 -6.40 -39.63
CA VAL A 211 7.22 -5.31 -40.53
C VAL A 211 6.03 -4.42 -40.79
N ASN A 212 6.12 -3.17 -40.33
CA ASN A 212 5.12 -2.15 -40.64
C ASN A 212 5.65 -1.27 -41.78
N GLU A 213 4.88 -1.18 -42.88
CA GLU A 213 5.15 -0.39 -44.11
C GLU A 213 6.55 -0.58 -44.76
N PRO A 214 6.77 -1.69 -45.48
CA PRO A 214 8.01 -1.88 -46.23
C PRO A 214 8.06 -0.98 -47.48
N GLN A 215 9.04 -0.08 -47.56
CA GLN A 215 9.29 0.77 -48.73
C GLN A 215 10.30 0.13 -49.72
N GLY A 216 10.43 -1.19 -49.70
CA GLY A 216 11.33 -1.97 -50.56
C GLY A 216 11.16 -3.49 -50.37
N PRO A 217 11.87 -4.33 -51.15
CA PRO A 217 11.76 -5.79 -51.05
C PRO A 217 12.20 -6.28 -49.67
N VAL A 218 11.30 -7.00 -48.97
CA VAL A 218 11.58 -7.58 -47.64
C VAL A 218 11.52 -9.10 -47.68
N ASN A 219 12.49 -9.75 -47.06
CA ASN A 219 12.54 -11.20 -46.89
C ASN A 219 12.20 -11.55 -45.44
N THR A 220 11.03 -12.15 -45.21
CA THR A 220 10.54 -12.52 -43.86
C THR A 220 10.85 -13.98 -43.49
N GLY A 221 11.67 -14.67 -44.28
CA GLY A 221 12.05 -16.07 -44.07
C GLY A 221 11.03 -17.08 -44.60
N ARG A 222 11.20 -18.36 -44.26
CA ARG A 222 10.26 -19.43 -44.60
C ARG A 222 9.33 -19.68 -43.41
N GLY A 223 8.05 -19.40 -43.59
CA GLY A 223 7.00 -19.53 -42.57
C GLY A 223 5.67 -18.99 -43.10
N HIS A 224 4.59 -19.21 -42.35
CA HIS A 224 3.28 -18.67 -42.69
C HIS A 224 3.27 -17.15 -42.55
N GLN A 225 2.89 -16.46 -43.62
CA GLN A 225 2.70 -15.02 -43.61
C GLN A 225 1.24 -14.73 -43.32
N TYR A 226 0.98 -14.05 -42.20
CA TYR A 226 -0.35 -13.58 -41.85
C TYR A 226 -0.46 -12.12 -42.27
N ASN A 227 -1.02 -11.88 -43.45
CA ASN A 227 -1.24 -10.54 -43.95
C ASN A 227 -2.64 -10.07 -43.55
N ALA A 228 -2.74 -9.32 -42.46
CA ALA A 228 -4.00 -8.67 -42.10
C ALA A 228 -4.14 -7.38 -42.92
N PRO A 229 -5.22 -7.18 -43.69
CA PRO A 229 -5.43 -5.91 -44.38
C PRO A 229 -5.64 -4.78 -43.36
N HIS A 230 -4.94 -3.67 -43.57
CA HIS A 230 -5.12 -2.45 -42.80
C HIS A 230 -6.11 -1.53 -43.54
N PHE A 231 -7.09 -0.98 -42.84
CA PHE A 231 -8.03 0.02 -43.38
C PHE A 231 -7.95 1.29 -42.54
N GLU A 232 -7.80 2.42 -43.22
CA GLU A 232 -7.94 3.74 -42.61
C GLU A 232 -9.12 4.43 -43.30
N GLY A 233 -10.16 4.74 -42.53
CA GLY A 233 -11.38 5.37 -43.03
C GLY A 233 -12.35 5.67 -41.90
N ASP A 234 -12.98 6.85 -41.98
CA ASP A 234 -13.97 7.30 -41.01
C ASP A 234 -15.27 6.51 -41.14
N ASN A 235 -15.33 5.38 -40.42
CA ASN A 235 -16.49 4.62 -40.00
C ASN A 235 -17.76 4.69 -40.87
N THR A 236 -17.88 3.81 -41.88
CA THR A 236 -19.19 3.33 -42.35
C THR A 236 -19.12 1.85 -42.73
N GLY A 237 -19.98 1.06 -42.07
CA GLY A 237 -20.09 -0.40 -42.08
C GLY A 237 -19.67 -1.16 -43.34
N LEU A 238 -18.70 -2.05 -43.17
CA LEU A 238 -18.41 -3.16 -44.06
C LEU A 238 -18.19 -4.42 -43.23
N GLN A 239 -18.93 -5.48 -43.54
CA GLN A 239 -18.76 -6.81 -42.94
C GLN A 239 -18.07 -7.70 -43.98
N PHE A 240 -16.93 -8.29 -43.64
CA PHE A 240 -16.17 -9.16 -44.54
C PHE A 240 -16.16 -10.61 -44.04
N THR A 241 -16.41 -11.54 -44.96
CA THR A 241 -16.22 -12.98 -44.76
C THR A 241 -15.00 -13.42 -45.54
N ALA A 242 -13.92 -13.77 -44.84
CA ALA A 242 -12.72 -14.34 -45.45
C ALA A 242 -12.89 -15.85 -45.64
N GLY A 243 -12.69 -16.33 -46.86
CA GLY A 243 -12.58 -17.75 -47.19
C GLY A 243 -11.38 -17.98 -48.08
N ASP A 244 -10.50 -18.90 -47.70
CA ASP A 244 -9.40 -19.36 -48.53
C ASP A 244 -9.92 -20.40 -49.54
N ASN A 245 -9.79 -20.10 -50.84
CA ASN A 245 -9.92 -21.10 -51.90
C ASN A 245 -8.52 -21.37 -52.48
N SER A 246 -7.91 -22.48 -52.06
CA SER A 246 -6.75 -23.05 -52.72
C SER A 246 -6.97 -24.54 -52.98
N GLY A 247 -7.89 -24.85 -53.88
CA GLY A 247 -7.96 -26.13 -54.59
C GLY A 247 -7.84 -25.90 -56.09
N THR A 248 -6.94 -26.62 -56.76
CA THR A 248 -6.83 -26.63 -58.23
C THR A 248 -8.18 -26.94 -58.87
N VAL A 249 -8.70 -26.01 -59.66
CA VAL A 249 -9.94 -26.16 -60.41
C VAL A 249 -9.72 -27.20 -61.52
N HIS A 250 -10.17 -28.43 -61.32
CA HIS A 250 -10.35 -29.39 -62.41
C HIS A 250 -11.78 -29.27 -62.95
N GLN A 251 -11.96 -28.64 -64.11
CA GLN A 251 -13.22 -28.72 -64.84
C GLN A 251 -13.23 -29.98 -65.70
N ARG A 252 -13.99 -30.99 -65.27
CA ARG A 252 -14.31 -32.18 -66.08
C ARG A 252 -15.65 -31.92 -66.78
N PHE A 253 -15.60 -31.68 -68.09
CA PHE A 253 -16.82 -31.58 -68.91
C PHE A 253 -17.31 -32.99 -69.24
N GLU A 254 -18.25 -33.51 -68.46
CA GLU A 254 -19.05 -34.67 -68.90
C GLU A 254 -20.11 -34.16 -69.88
N ARG A 255 -19.94 -34.53 -71.16
CA ARG A 255 -20.98 -34.31 -72.17
C ARG A 255 -22.09 -35.32 -71.92
N GLU A 256 -23.27 -34.84 -71.54
CA GLU A 256 -24.52 -35.59 -71.72
C GLU A 256 -24.64 -36.02 -73.20
N ARG A 257 -24.70 -37.34 -73.43
CA ARG A 257 -25.25 -37.89 -74.67
C ARG A 257 -26.56 -38.59 -74.33
N ARG A 258 -27.58 -38.17 -75.08
CA ARG A 258 -28.96 -38.63 -75.06
C ARG A 258 -29.09 -40.12 -75.40
N HIS A 259 -30.16 -40.70 -74.85
CA HIS A 259 -30.82 -41.97 -75.12
C HIS A 259 -30.55 -42.67 -76.46
N ALA A 260 -30.36 -43.99 -76.40
CA ALA A 260 -31.07 -44.92 -77.27
C ALA A 260 -31.28 -46.26 -76.53
N ASP A 261 -32.48 -46.77 -76.76
CA ASP A 261 -33.09 -48.03 -76.35
C ASP A 261 -32.45 -49.25 -77.04
N ASP A 262 -32.92 -50.42 -76.62
CA ASP A 262 -32.93 -51.71 -77.31
C ASP A 262 -31.94 -52.81 -76.90
N GLY A 263 -32.52 -54.00 -76.71
CA GLY A 263 -32.11 -55.02 -75.76
C GLY A 263 -31.30 -56.20 -76.27
N ARG A 264 -31.06 -57.16 -75.36
CA ARG A 264 -31.46 -58.57 -75.46
C ARG A 264 -31.18 -59.30 -74.15
#